data_AF-A0A7C6MBA0-F1
#
_entry.id   AF-A0A7C6MBA0-F1
#
_cell.length_a   1.000
_cell.length_b   1.000
_cell.length_c   1.000
_cell.angle_alpha   90.00
_cell.angle_beta   90.00
_cell.angle_gamma   90.00
#
_symmetry.space_group_name_H-M   'P 1'
#
loop_
_entity.id
_entity.type
_entity.pdbx_description
1 polymer ?
#
loop_
_entity_poly.entity_id
_entity_poly.type
_entity_poly.pdbx_seq_one_letter_code
_entity_poly.pdbx_strand_id
1 'polypeptide(L)' 'MDVFDNISKTVKNDLKIELKSGSTLSIAAACFSMYAFQELKDELKQIEELRFVFTSPTFIAEKTQKEK' A
#
# COMPACT_ATOMS: atom_id res chain seq x y z
N MET A 1 -1.93 -19.17 -7.70
CA MET A 1 -2.29 -17.77 -7.47
C MET A 1 -2.98 -17.75 -6.13
N ASP A 2 -2.28 -17.38 -5.08
CA ASP A 2 -2.83 -17.41 -3.73
C ASP A 2 -3.64 -16.15 -3.49
N VAL A 3 -4.81 -16.32 -2.88
CA VAL A 3 -5.69 -15.22 -2.48
C VAL A 3 -5.51 -14.99 -0.98
N PHE A 4 -5.31 -13.75 -0.59
CA PHE A 4 -5.21 -13.36 0.81
C PHE A 4 -6.60 -13.06 1.37
N ASP A 5 -6.93 -13.69 2.50
CA ASP A 5 -8.19 -13.45 3.22
C ASP A 5 -8.04 -12.41 4.34
N ASN A 6 -6.79 -12.03 4.67
CA ASN A 6 -6.44 -11.18 5.81
C ASN A 6 -6.94 -11.70 7.18
N ILE A 7 -7.20 -13.01 7.29
CA ILE A 7 -7.56 -13.71 8.53
C ILE A 7 -6.50 -14.77 8.83
N SER A 8 -6.30 -15.71 7.91
CA SER A 8 -5.33 -16.79 8.02
C SER A 8 -4.03 -16.47 7.26
N LYS A 9 -4.15 -15.84 6.09
CA LYS A 9 -3.03 -15.44 5.24
C LYS A 9 -3.13 -13.94 4.97
N THR A 10 -2.20 -13.20 5.56
CA THR A 10 -2.16 -11.74 5.44
C THR A 10 -1.14 -11.32 4.40
N VAL A 11 -1.47 -10.27 3.64
CA VAL A 11 -0.55 -9.67 2.66
C VAL A 11 0.75 -9.20 3.34
N LYS A 12 0.65 -8.68 4.58
CA LYS A 12 1.80 -8.23 5.37
C LYS A 12 2.84 -9.34 5.54
N ASN A 13 2.43 -10.52 6.01
CA ASN A 13 3.38 -11.59 6.31
C ASN A 13 4.07 -12.10 5.04
N ASP A 14 3.33 -12.14 3.94
CA ASP A 14 3.86 -12.55 2.63
C ASP A 14 4.88 -11.53 2.11
N LEU A 15 4.54 -10.24 2.17
CA LEU A 15 5.47 -9.15 1.82
C LEU A 15 6.77 -9.20 2.64
N LYS A 16 6.72 -9.57 3.93
CA LYS A 16 7.93 -9.68 4.75
C LYS A 16 8.88 -10.79 4.28
N ILE A 17 8.35 -11.86 3.69
CA ILE A 17 9.14 -13.01 3.22
C ILE A 17 9.70 -12.74 1.83
N GLU A 18 8.91 -12.10 0.97
CA GLU A 18 9.26 -11.85 -0.42
C GLU A 18 10.14 -10.61 -0.61
N LEU A 19 9.91 -9.53 0.15
CA LEU A 19 10.69 -8.29 0.04
C LEU A 19 12.10 -8.49 0.59
N LYS A 20 13.06 -8.57 -0.32
CA LYS A 20 14.49 -8.72 -0.05
C LYS A 20 15.25 -7.48 -0.48
N SER A 21 16.50 -7.36 -0.04
CA SER A 21 17.40 -6.29 -0.47
C SER A 21 17.50 -6.21 -1.99
N GLY A 22 17.34 -5.01 -2.56
CA GLY A 22 17.35 -4.77 -4.01
C GLY A 22 16.06 -5.14 -4.73
N SER A 23 14.98 -5.48 -4.01
CA SER A 23 13.68 -5.71 -4.66
C SER A 23 13.09 -4.41 -5.20
N THR A 24 12.23 -4.52 -6.22
CA THR A 24 11.39 -3.41 -6.69
C THR A 24 9.92 -3.75 -6.45
N LEU A 25 9.18 -2.83 -5.83
CA LEU A 25 7.79 -3.07 -5.42
C LEU A 25 6.86 -2.07 -6.12
N SER A 26 5.82 -2.57 -6.78
CA SER A 26 4.75 -1.77 -7.36
C SER A 26 3.40 -2.12 -6.73
N ILE A 27 2.70 -1.13 -6.18
CA ILE A 27 1.40 -1.30 -5.49
C ILE A 27 0.37 -0.40 -6.18
N ALA A 28 -0.77 -0.96 -6.57
CA ALA A 28 -1.93 -0.19 -7.01
C ALA A 28 -3.05 -0.32 -5.99
N ALA A 29 -3.35 0.75 -5.25
CA ALA A 29 -4.36 0.71 -4.18
C ALA A 29 -5.01 2.08 -3.94
N ALA A 30 -6.21 2.07 -3.36
CA ALA A 30 -6.96 3.28 -3.08
C ALA A 30 -6.36 4.10 -1.93
N CYS A 31 -5.78 3.41 -0.93
CA CYS A 31 -5.21 4.01 0.27
C CYS A 31 -4.00 3.20 0.74
N PHE A 32 -3.05 3.88 1.38
CA PHE A 32 -1.96 3.25 2.11
C PHE A 32 -1.77 3.98 3.45
N SER A 33 -1.93 3.26 4.55
CA SER A 33 -1.88 3.86 5.89
C SER A 33 -0.44 3.97 6.40
N MET A 34 -0.18 5.00 7.20
CA MET A 34 1.12 5.16 7.86
C MET A 34 1.45 3.98 8.79
N TYR A 35 0.44 3.36 9.40
CA TYR A 35 0.61 2.15 10.21
C TYR A 35 1.10 0.96 9.38
N ALA A 36 0.54 0.76 8.18
CA ALA A 36 1.00 -0.31 7.29
C ALA A 36 2.47 -0.11 6.88
N PHE A 37 2.89 1.14 6.63
CA PHE A 37 4.29 1.47 6.40
C PHE A 37 5.16 1.14 7.62
N GLN A 38 4.72 1.50 8.82
CA GLN A 38 5.49 1.25 10.05
C GLN A 38 5.73 -0.25 10.28
N GLU A 39 4.72 -1.08 10.01
CA GLU A 39 4.81 -2.54 10.18
C GLU A 39 5.75 -3.25 9.18
N LEU A 40 6.01 -2.60 8.05
CA LEU A 40 6.88 -3.10 6.96
C LEU A 40 8.13 -2.22 6.78
N LYS A 41 8.41 -1.33 7.74
CA LYS A 41 9.42 -0.29 7.59
C LYS A 41 10.81 -0.85 7.34
N ASP A 42 11.16 -1.94 8.02
CA ASP A 42 12.49 -2.52 7.92
C ASP A 42 12.70 -3.19 6.57
N GLU A 43 11.67 -3.81 6.01
CA GLU A 43 11.68 -4.48 4.71
C GLU A 43 11.60 -3.46 3.55
N LEU A 44 10.72 -2.46 3.66
CA LEU A 44 10.58 -1.36 2.69
C LEU A 44 11.78 -0.42 2.63
N LYS A 45 12.70 -0.47 3.60
CA LYS A 45 13.96 0.29 3.55
C LYS A 45 15.06 -0.41 2.75
N GLN A 46 14.91 -1.71 2.48
CA GLN A 46 15.93 -2.53 1.80
C GLN A 46 15.67 -2.63 0.31
N ILE A 47 14.45 -2.30 -0.11
CA ILE A 47 14.06 -2.29 -1.52
C ILE A 47 14.66 -1.08 -2.22
N GLU A 48 14.93 -1.25 -3.51
CA GLU A 48 15.53 -0.20 -4.34
C GLU A 48 14.49 0.84 -4.77
N GLU A 49 13.28 0.39 -5.10
CA GLU A 49 12.20 1.25 -5.57
C GLU A 49 10.84 0.80 -5.00
N LEU A 50 10.06 1.78 -4.54
CA LEU A 50 8.64 1.63 -4.26
C LEU A 50 7.82 2.54 -5.18
N ARG A 51 6.99 1.94 -6.03
CA ARG A 51 6.03 2.63 -6.88
C ARG A 51 4.63 2.43 -6.35
N PHE A 52 3.97 3.52 -5.96
CA PHE A 52 2.58 3.48 -5.52
C PHE A 52 1.67 4.18 -6.54
N VAL A 53 0.67 3.45 -7.04
CA VAL A 53 -0.35 3.95 -7.97
C VAL A 53 -1.66 4.07 -7.20
N PHE A 54 -2.11 5.29 -6.99
CA PHE A 54 -3.41 5.54 -6.38
C PHE A 54 -4.52 5.16 -7.36
N THR A 55 -5.39 4.24 -6.95
CA THR A 55 -6.55 3.80 -7.75
C THR A 55 -7.84 4.53 -7.38
N SER A 56 -7.82 5.32 -6.31
CA SER A 56 -8.90 6.23 -5.94
C SER A 56 -8.74 7.58 -6.66
N PRO A 57 -9.85 8.27 -7.01
CA PRO A 57 -9.78 9.60 -7.58
C PRO A 57 -9.15 10.57 -6.57
N THR A 58 -8.06 11.23 -6.97
CA THR A 58 -7.37 12.26 -6.17
C THR A 58 -8.20 13.53 -5.98
N PHE A 59 -9.19 13.75 -6.86
CA PHE A 59 -10.14 14.85 -6.77
C PHE A 59 -11.56 14.28 -6.84
N ILE A 60 -12.21 14.13 -5.69
CA ILE A 60 -13.67 14.15 -5.64
C ILE A 60 -14.02 15.64 -5.68
N ALA A 61 -14.65 16.11 -6.75
CA ALA A 61 -15.16 17.48 -6.79
C ALA A 61 -16.07 17.68 -5.58
N GLU A 62 -15.57 18.40 -4.56
CA GLU A 62 -16.29 18.66 -3.35
C GLU A 62 -17.52 19.50 -3.74
N LYS A 63 -18.71 18.90 -3.66
CA LYS A 63 -19.97 19.62 -3.80
C LYS A 63 -20.23 20.40 -2.50
N THR A 64 -19.31 21.26 -2.11
CA THR A 64 -19.56 22.23 -1.04
C THR A 64 -20.68 23.12 -1.56
N GLN A 65 -21.89 22.96 -1.02
CA GLN A 65 -22.97 23.90 -1.29
C GLN A 65 -22.45 25.26 -0.83
N LYS A 66 -22.36 26.23 -1.74
CA LYS A 66 -22.03 27.61 -1.38
C LYS A 66 -23.00 28.03 -0.29
N GLU A 67 -22.49 28.38 0.88
CA GLU A 67 -23.28 29.03 1.91
C GLU A 67 -23.91 30.30 1.33
N LYS A 68 -25.17 30.53 1.71
CA LYS A 68 -26.03 31.61 1.22
C LYS A 68 -25.65 32.95 1.84
#